data_AF-A0A8H5G659-F1
#
_entry.id   AF-A0A8H5G659-F1
#
_cell.length_a   1.000
_cell.length_b   1.000
_cell.length_c   1.000
_cell.angle_alpha   90.00
_cell.angle_beta   90.00
_cell.angle_gamma   90.00
#
_symmetry.space_group_name_H-M   'P 1'
#
loop_
_entity.id
_entity.type
_entity.pdbx_description
1 polymer ?
#
loop_
_entity_poly.entity_id
_entity_poly.type
_entity_poly.pdbx_seq_one_letter_code
_entity_poly.pdbx_strand_id
1 'polypeptide(L)'
;MEFLRQQLRDATGITDKSKQVIPPVVIQAKNASGSLNIKEYYGYLSTRPDASPIDFDTTMWVASCTKLVTSVAALQLVEQGLVDLDEDISRVLTEWKDAQILEGFEEETGNRF
;
A
#
# COMPACT_ATOMS: atom_id res chain seq x y z
N MET A 1 -18.81 -9.17 15.06
CA MET A 1 -17.46 -8.62 15.28
C MET A 1 -16.58 -9.55 16.10
N GLU A 2 -17.02 -10.05 17.25
CA GLU A 2 -16.14 -10.87 18.12
C GLU A 2 -15.63 -12.16 17.46
N PHE A 3 -16.47 -12.82 16.66
CA PHE A 3 -16.06 -13.99 15.88
C PHE A 3 -14.86 -13.70 14.97
N LEU A 4 -14.90 -12.59 14.20
CA LEU A 4 -13.78 -12.18 13.34
C LEU A 4 -12.53 -11.87 14.16
N ARG A 5 -12.67 -11.15 15.29
CA ARG A 5 -11.53 -10.84 16.16
C ARG A 5 -10.88 -12.11 16.72
N GLN A 6 -11.68 -13.12 17.06
CA GLN A 6 -11.16 -14.40 17.49
C GLN A 6 -10.38 -15.10 16.37
N GLN A 7 -10.92 -15.14 15.15
CA GLN A 7 -10.21 -15.68 13.99
C GLN A 7 -8.88 -14.96 13.73
N LEU A 8 -8.84 -13.64 13.86
CA LEU A 8 -7.60 -12.86 13.73
C LEU A 8 -6.60 -13.20 14.82
N ARG A 9 -7.03 -13.30 16.10
CA ARG A 9 -6.14 -13.70 17.20
C ARG A 9 -5.53 -15.08 16.98
N ASP A 10 -6.32 -16.02 16.50
CA ASP A 10 -5.86 -17.39 16.24
C ASP A 10 -4.89 -17.42 15.04
N ALA A 11 -5.26 -16.80 13.91
CA ALA A 11 -4.46 -16.84 12.68
C ALA A 11 -3.13 -16.04 12.80
N THR A 12 -3.12 -14.96 13.56
CA THR A 12 -1.93 -14.13 13.79
C THR A 12 -1.05 -14.61 14.97
N GLY A 13 -1.45 -15.71 15.62
CA GLY A 13 -0.68 -16.34 16.69
C GLY A 13 -0.74 -15.62 18.05
N ILE A 14 -1.72 -14.74 18.29
CA ILE A 14 -1.94 -14.14 19.62
C ILE A 14 -2.34 -15.20 20.63
N THR A 15 -3.24 -16.11 20.25
CA THR A 15 -3.70 -17.19 21.15
C THR A 15 -2.61 -18.24 21.37
N ASP A 16 -1.86 -18.56 20.32
CA ASP A 16 -0.77 -19.53 20.32
C ASP A 16 0.19 -19.20 19.17
N LYS A 17 1.40 -18.72 19.51
CA LYS A 17 2.40 -18.28 18.53
C LYS A 17 2.81 -19.40 17.56
N SER A 18 2.76 -20.66 18.00
CA SER A 18 3.10 -21.81 17.15
C SER A 18 2.10 -22.04 16.01
N LYS A 19 0.90 -21.47 16.11
CA LYS A 19 -0.19 -21.56 15.12
C LYS A 19 -0.29 -20.33 14.22
N GLN A 20 0.68 -19.41 14.25
CA GLN A 20 0.66 -18.24 13.37
C GLN A 20 0.77 -18.68 11.91
N VAL A 21 -0.27 -18.39 11.13
CA VAL A 21 -0.36 -18.72 9.70
C VAL A 21 -0.38 -17.48 8.81
N ILE A 22 -0.62 -16.30 9.36
CA ILE A 22 -0.56 -15.03 8.63
C ILE A 22 0.36 -14.00 9.31
N PRO A 23 0.89 -13.02 8.55
CA PRO A 23 1.56 -11.84 9.11
C PRO A 23 0.63 -11.00 9.99
N PRO A 24 1.14 -9.93 10.63
CA PRO A 24 0.33 -9.14 11.54
C PRO A 24 -0.75 -8.35 10.78
N VAL A 25 -1.86 -8.07 11.45
CA VAL A 25 -3.02 -7.37 10.90
C VAL A 25 -3.28 -6.11 11.72
N VAL A 26 -3.46 -4.98 11.05
CA VAL A 26 -3.89 -3.71 11.67
C VAL A 26 -5.24 -3.30 11.06
N ILE A 27 -6.19 -2.93 11.92
CA ILE A 27 -7.51 -2.45 11.54
C ILE A 27 -7.72 -1.07 12.14
N GLN A 28 -8.01 -0.10 11.27
CA GLN A 28 -8.40 1.24 11.68
C GLN A 28 -9.62 1.69 10.89
N ALA A 29 -10.61 2.22 11.60
CA ALA A 29 -11.78 2.83 10.98
C ALA A 29 -12.18 4.09 11.76
N LYS A 30 -12.44 5.18 11.05
CA LYS A 30 -12.91 6.44 11.60
C LYS A 30 -13.98 7.05 10.71
N ASN A 31 -14.91 7.79 11.28
CA ASN A 31 -15.84 8.63 10.53
C ASN A 31 -15.48 10.11 10.66
N ALA A 32 -16.06 10.95 9.81
CA ALA A 32 -15.76 12.38 9.76
C ALA A 32 -16.11 13.13 11.06
N SER A 33 -17.17 12.70 11.77
CA SER A 33 -17.58 13.31 13.05
C SER A 33 -16.72 12.89 14.25
N GLY A 34 -15.88 11.86 14.10
CA GLY A 34 -15.09 11.28 15.18
C GLY A 34 -15.87 10.39 16.16
N SER A 35 -17.18 10.18 15.97
CA SER A 35 -17.98 9.30 16.83
C SER A 35 -17.67 7.81 16.65
N LEU A 36 -17.04 7.44 15.53
CA LEU A 36 -16.51 6.11 15.28
C LEU A 36 -14.98 6.17 15.33
N ASN A 37 -14.37 5.36 16.19
CA ASN A 37 -12.92 5.20 16.25
C ASN A 37 -12.57 3.76 16.62
N ILE A 38 -12.35 2.92 15.60
CA ILE A 38 -11.83 1.56 15.75
C ILE A 38 -10.33 1.59 15.54
N LYS A 39 -9.59 1.04 16.50
CA LYS A 39 -8.13 0.86 16.45
C LYS A 39 -7.80 -0.51 17.05
N GLU A 40 -7.50 -1.47 16.21
CA GLU A 40 -7.11 -2.83 16.60
C GLU A 40 -5.85 -3.26 15.85
N TYR A 41 -4.99 -4.04 16.48
CA TYR A 41 -3.85 -4.69 15.86
C TYR A 41 -3.73 -6.12 16.39
N TYR A 42 -3.17 -7.00 15.58
CA TYR A 42 -3.08 -8.43 15.87
C TYR A 42 -1.75 -9.00 15.36
N GLY A 43 -1.05 -9.74 16.21
CA GLY A 43 0.10 -10.55 15.82
C GLY A 43 1.47 -9.94 16.03
N TYR A 44 2.41 -10.42 15.23
CA TYR A 44 3.86 -10.21 15.38
C TYR A 44 4.48 -9.92 14.01
N LEU A 45 5.63 -9.24 13.99
CA LEU A 45 6.31 -8.78 12.77
C LEU A 45 6.59 -9.86 11.71
N SER A 46 6.71 -11.11 12.14
CA SER A 46 6.85 -12.26 11.23
C SER A 46 6.36 -13.54 11.91
N THR A 47 6.32 -14.63 11.13
CA THR A 47 6.01 -15.98 11.62
C THR A 47 7.16 -16.65 12.39
N ARG A 48 8.32 -15.97 12.53
CA ARG A 48 9.44 -16.52 13.30
C ARG A 48 9.07 -16.61 14.79
N PRO A 49 9.57 -17.63 15.52
CA PRO A 49 9.26 -17.81 16.93
C PRO A 49 9.66 -16.63 17.82
N ASP A 50 10.74 -15.94 17.46
CA ASP A 50 11.35 -14.82 18.19
C ASP A 50 10.85 -13.44 17.72
N ALA A 51 9.88 -13.39 16.80
CA ALA A 51 9.39 -12.13 16.27
C ALA A 51 8.67 -11.30 17.34
N SER A 52 9.02 -10.01 17.44
CA SER A 52 8.37 -9.06 18.34
C SER A 52 6.89 -8.84 17.97
N PRO A 53 6.01 -8.60 18.97
CA PRO A 53 4.64 -8.18 18.73
C PRO A 53 4.61 -6.84 18.00
N ILE A 54 3.53 -6.59 17.25
CA ILE A 54 3.30 -5.27 16.63
C ILE A 54 2.50 -4.36 17.55
N ASP A 55 2.53 -3.07 17.23
CA ASP A 55 1.66 -2.03 17.78
C ASP A 55 1.23 -1.06 16.64
N PHE A 56 0.64 0.07 17.00
CA PHE A 56 0.20 1.08 16.03
C PHE A 56 1.32 1.94 15.44
N ASP A 57 2.50 1.95 16.06
CA ASP A 57 3.67 2.74 15.62
C ASP A 57 4.66 1.88 14.81
N THR A 58 4.34 0.59 14.67
CA THR A 58 5.07 -0.37 13.86
C THR A 58 5.12 0.07 12.39
N THR A 59 6.33 0.17 11.85
CA THR A 59 6.54 0.50 10.43
C THR A 59 6.14 -0.68 9.54
N MET A 60 5.28 -0.42 8.57
CA MET A 60 4.75 -1.43 7.64
C MET A 60 5.13 -1.08 6.20
N TRP A 61 5.37 -2.08 5.37
CA TRP A 61 5.49 -1.88 3.93
C TRP A 61 4.10 -1.80 3.29
N VAL A 62 3.72 -0.62 2.79
CA VAL A 62 2.37 -0.35 2.28
C VAL A 62 2.23 -0.54 0.76
N ALA A 63 3.31 -0.89 0.06
CA ALA A 63 3.34 -1.18 -1.38
C ALA A 63 2.48 -0.20 -2.21
N SER A 64 1.50 -0.69 -2.97
CA SER A 64 0.65 0.14 -3.84
C SER A 64 -0.23 1.16 -3.13
N CYS A 65 -0.43 1.08 -1.81
CA CYS A 65 -1.12 2.15 -1.07
C CYS A 65 -0.35 3.49 -1.13
N THR A 66 0.94 3.45 -1.48
CA THR A 66 1.76 4.65 -1.76
C THR A 66 1.15 5.52 -2.86
N LYS A 67 0.41 4.94 -3.82
CA LYS A 67 -0.23 5.69 -4.91
C LYS A 67 -1.12 6.82 -4.40
N LEU A 68 -1.85 6.62 -3.30
CA LEU A 68 -2.69 7.67 -2.70
C LEU A 68 -1.85 8.87 -2.26
N VAL A 69 -0.74 8.62 -1.54
CA VAL A 69 0.15 9.69 -1.07
C VAL A 69 0.82 10.39 -2.24
N THR A 70 1.26 9.65 -3.26
CA THR A 70 1.82 10.21 -4.50
C THR A 70 0.79 11.07 -5.24
N SER A 71 -0.48 10.63 -5.34
CA SER A 71 -1.55 11.43 -5.95
C SER A 71 -1.80 12.73 -5.19
N VAL A 72 -1.80 12.70 -3.86
CA VAL A 72 -1.92 13.93 -3.05
C VAL A 72 -0.73 14.86 -3.31
N ALA A 73 0.50 14.34 -3.34
CA ALA A 73 1.68 15.16 -3.65
C ALA A 73 1.60 15.78 -5.05
N ALA A 74 1.13 15.04 -6.06
CA ALA A 74 0.93 15.56 -7.41
C ALA A 74 -0.13 16.66 -7.44
N LEU A 75 -1.28 16.46 -6.76
CA LEU A 75 -2.33 17.47 -6.68
C LEU A 75 -1.88 18.73 -5.92
N GLN A 76 -0.99 18.60 -4.93
CA GLN A 76 -0.38 19.76 -4.26
C GLN A 76 0.50 20.58 -5.21
N LEU A 77 1.15 19.96 -6.21
CA LEU A 77 1.89 20.68 -7.25
C LEU A 77 0.94 21.42 -8.21
N VAL A 78 -0.22 20.83 -8.50
CA VAL A 78 -1.30 21.47 -9.29
C VAL A 78 -1.84 22.69 -8.55
N GLU A 79 -2.15 22.55 -7.26
CA GLU A 79 -2.62 23.67 -6.42
C GLU A 79 -1.63 24.83 -6.36
N GLN A 80 -0.32 24.55 -6.45
CA GLN A 80 0.74 25.55 -6.50
C GLN A 80 0.94 26.17 -7.90
N GLY A 81 0.23 25.70 -8.93
CA GLY A 81 0.39 26.12 -10.32
C GLY A 81 1.74 25.73 -10.93
N LEU A 82 2.44 24.74 -10.35
CA LEU A 82 3.73 24.25 -10.86
C LEU A 82 3.54 23.27 -12.02
N VAL A 83 2.41 22.58 -12.03
CA VAL A 83 1.93 21.73 -13.12
C VAL A 83 0.43 21.93 -13.29
N ASP A 84 -0.10 21.52 -14.44
CA ASP A 84 -1.53 21.44 -14.71
C ASP A 84 -1.94 19.98 -14.95
N LEU A 85 -3.22 19.64 -14.77
CA LEU A 85 -3.67 18.26 -15.00
C LEU A 85 -3.74 17.89 -16.49
N ASP A 86 -3.89 18.88 -17.37
CA ASP A 86 -4.12 18.70 -18.80
C ASP A 86 -2.93 19.16 -19.65
N GLU A 87 -1.85 19.70 -19.04
CA GLU A 87 -0.66 20.08 -19.79
C GLU A 87 0.14 18.88 -20.32
N ASP A 88 0.98 19.13 -21.32
CA ASP A 88 1.95 18.14 -21.77
C ASP A 88 3.01 17.88 -20.68
N ILE A 89 2.95 16.69 -20.08
CA ILE A 89 3.86 16.26 -19.02
C ILE A 89 5.32 16.22 -19.47
N SER A 90 5.59 16.16 -20.78
CA SER A 90 6.93 16.17 -21.36
C SER A 90 7.72 17.45 -21.05
N ARG A 91 7.02 18.51 -20.62
CA ARG A 91 7.62 19.73 -20.05
C ARG A 91 8.42 19.45 -18.78
N VAL A 92 7.96 18.50 -17.96
CA VAL A 92 8.55 18.12 -16.68
C VAL A 92 9.34 16.82 -16.80
N LEU A 93 8.74 15.80 -17.41
CA LEU A 93 9.33 14.47 -17.60
C LEU A 93 9.79 14.31 -19.05
N THR A 94 10.97 14.84 -19.35
CA THR A 94 11.47 14.94 -20.74
C THR A 94 11.60 13.61 -21.46
N GLU A 95 11.72 12.49 -20.73
CA GLU A 95 11.73 11.13 -21.28
C GLU A 95 10.41 10.73 -21.96
N TRP A 96 9.31 11.44 -21.68
CA TRP A 96 8.01 11.18 -22.30
C TRP A 96 7.82 11.82 -23.68
N LYS A 97 8.72 12.71 -24.11
CA LYS A 97 8.62 13.39 -25.42
C LYS A 97 8.55 12.40 -26.59
N ASP A 98 9.36 11.36 -26.53
CA ASP A 98 9.51 10.35 -27.58
C ASP A 98 9.11 8.95 -27.07
N ALA A 99 8.20 8.88 -26.10
CA ALA A 99 7.75 7.61 -25.53
C ALA A 99 7.14 6.73 -26.63
N GLN A 100 7.70 5.54 -26.80
CA GLN A 100 7.22 4.57 -27.80
C GLN A 100 6.13 3.68 -27.19
N ILE A 101 5.11 3.38 -27.99
CA ILE A 101 4.09 2.38 -27.65
C ILE A 101 4.64 1.02 -28.07
N LEU A 102 4.69 0.06 -27.15
CA LEU A 102 5.04 -1.32 -27.46
C LEU A 102 3.82 -2.00 -28.08
N GLU A 103 3.85 -2.30 -29.38
CA GLU A 103 2.74 -2.97 -30.08
C GLU A 103 2.91 -4.49 -30.10
N GLY A 104 4.15 -4.98 -30.24
CA GLY A 104 4.43 -6.40 -30.23
C GLY A 104 5.91 -6.73 -30.38
N PHE A 105 6.17 -8.00 -30.74
CA PHE A 105 7.51 -8.52 -31.01
C PHE A 105 7.50 -9.35 -32.29
N GLU A 106 8.49 -9.16 -33.14
CA GLU A 106 8.72 -9.98 -34.33
C GLU A 106 9.00 -11.44 -33.94
N GLU A 107 8.35 -12.41 -34.60
CA GLU A 107 8.48 -13.83 -34.25
C GLU A 107 9.91 -14.37 -34.44
N GLU A 108 10.61 -13.94 -35.49
CA GLU A 108 11.92 -14.50 -35.85
C GLU A 108 13.08 -13.89 -35.03
N THR A 109 13.02 -12.58 -34.78
CA THR A 109 14.13 -11.83 -34.18
C THR A 109 13.90 -11.53 -32.70
N GLY A 110 12.64 -11.54 -32.24
CA GLY A 110 12.26 -11.05 -30.91
C GLY A 110 12.40 -9.53 -30.74
N ASN A 111 12.63 -8.79 -31.83
CA ASN A 111 12.69 -7.33 -31.79
C ASN A 111 11.28 -6.74 -31.61
N ARG A 112 11.18 -5.62 -30.90
CA ARG A 112 9.91 -4.86 -30.79
C ARG A 112 9.56 -4.16 -32.10
N PHE A 113 8.27 -4.09 -32.44
CA PHE A 113 7.73 -3.20 -33.47
C PHE A 113 6.66 -2.28 -32.89
#